data_AF-A0A060Z182-F1
#
_entry.id   AF-A0A060Z182-F1
#
_cell.length_a   1.000
_cell.length_b   1.000
_cell.length_c   1.000
_cell.angle_alpha   90.00
_cell.angle_beta   90.00
_cell.angle_gamma   90.00
#
_symmetry.space_group_name_H-M   'P 1'
#
loop_
_entity.id
_entity.type
_entity.pdbx_description
1 polymer ?
#
loop_
_entity_poly.entity_id
_entity_poly.type
_entity_poly.pdbx_seq_one_letter_code
_entity_poly.pdbx_strand_id
1 'polypeptide(L)'
;MIFAVEEINNSSYLLPGIMLGYQVHDSCASVPIAVKVAFQLANGLDPMFDTGEQCSGSATVTAIVGESASTPTISMLRVIGPFGIPQVSHSSTCACLSDKKQYPTFFRTIPSDQFQAAALAHLIRHFSWTWIGAVRSDSDYGNNGMAAFLQAAQEEGICVEYSEAFSRTSPLSRVQRVADVIRR
;
A
#
# COMPACT_ATOMS: atom_id res chain seq x y z
N MET A 1 5.15 -11.42 -10.75
CA MET A 1 4.69 -10.58 -11.87
C MET A 1 5.18 -11.14 -13.20
N ILE A 2 6.49 -11.23 -13.45
CA ILE A 2 7.07 -11.71 -14.71
C ILE A 2 6.44 -13.04 -15.17
N PHE A 3 6.45 -14.05 -14.30
CA PHE A 3 5.80 -15.34 -14.57
C PHE A 3 4.35 -15.22 -15.07
N ALA A 4 3.52 -14.38 -14.42
CA ALA A 4 2.13 -14.20 -14.84
C ALA A 4 2.01 -13.52 -16.21
N VAL A 5 2.92 -12.59 -16.54
CA VAL A 5 2.97 -11.97 -17.86
C VAL A 5 3.38 -12.99 -18.92
N GLU A 6 4.36 -13.84 -18.64
CA GLU A 6 4.79 -14.91 -19.54
C GLU A 6 3.67 -15.92 -19.82
N GLU A 7 2.94 -16.33 -18.78
CA GLU A 7 1.77 -17.20 -18.91
C GLU A 7 0.65 -16.56 -19.75
N ILE A 8 0.40 -15.25 -19.58
CA ILE A 8 -0.58 -14.52 -20.40
C ILE A 8 -0.13 -14.47 -21.86
N ASN A 9 1.13 -14.12 -22.11
CA ASN A 9 1.69 -14.03 -23.45
C ASN A 9 1.72 -15.39 -24.18
N ASN A 10 1.82 -16.50 -23.44
CA ASN A 10 1.80 -17.85 -23.99
C ASN A 10 0.37 -18.42 -24.12
N SER A 11 -0.65 -17.72 -23.64
CA SER A 11 -2.03 -18.18 -23.69
C SER A 11 -2.67 -17.86 -25.05
N SER A 12 -3.31 -18.85 -25.66
CA SER A 12 -4.10 -18.65 -26.89
C SER A 12 -5.52 -18.11 -26.65
N TYR A 13 -5.95 -17.99 -25.39
CA TYR A 13 -7.31 -17.57 -25.02
C TYR A 13 -7.35 -16.13 -24.48
N LEU A 14 -6.47 -15.81 -23.55
CA LEU A 14 -6.35 -14.49 -22.94
C LEU A 14 -5.40 -13.61 -23.77
N LEU A 15 -5.93 -12.51 -24.31
CA LEU A 15 -5.20 -11.52 -25.12
C LEU A 15 -4.52 -12.08 -26.41
N PRO A 16 -5.23 -12.82 -27.27
CA PRO A 16 -4.64 -13.36 -28.50
C PRO A 16 -4.15 -12.24 -29.42
N GLY A 17 -2.89 -12.37 -29.88
CA GLY A 17 -2.26 -11.38 -30.77
C GLY A 17 -1.72 -10.13 -30.07
N ILE A 18 -1.78 -10.05 -28.74
CA ILE A 18 -1.23 -8.96 -27.94
C ILE A 18 -0.12 -9.51 -27.05
N MET A 19 1.06 -8.87 -27.05
CA MET A 19 2.13 -9.16 -26.10
C MET A 19 2.19 -8.08 -25.03
N LEU A 20 2.14 -8.50 -23.77
CA LEU A 20 2.35 -7.64 -22.62
C LEU A 20 3.85 -7.48 -22.36
N GLY A 21 4.32 -6.23 -22.40
CA GLY A 21 5.63 -5.83 -21.89
C GLY A 21 5.55 -5.40 -20.42
N TYR A 22 6.71 -5.22 -19.78
CA TYR A 22 6.78 -4.74 -18.40
C TYR A 22 8.04 -3.91 -18.13
N GLN A 23 7.93 -3.00 -17.16
CA GLN A 23 9.04 -2.31 -16.50
C GLN A 23 8.94 -2.58 -15.00
N VAL A 24 10.02 -3.07 -14.39
CA VAL A 24 10.06 -3.40 -12.96
C VAL A 24 11.06 -2.49 -12.27
N HIS A 25 10.60 -1.82 -11.21
CA HIS A 25 11.40 -0.91 -10.41
C HIS A 25 11.37 -1.32 -8.95
N ASP A 26 12.46 -1.08 -8.24
CA ASP A 26 12.53 -1.26 -6.79
C ASP A 26 12.11 0.05 -6.08
N SER A 27 11.06 -0.03 -5.25
CA SER A 27 10.59 1.09 -4.43
C SER A 27 11.42 1.26 -3.15
N CYS A 28 12.19 0.24 -2.76
CA CYS A 28 12.88 0.12 -1.46
C CYS A 28 11.95 0.36 -0.25
N ALA A 29 10.63 0.20 -0.39
CA ALA A 29 9.61 0.64 0.58
C ALA A 29 9.78 2.12 1.02
N SER A 30 10.40 2.94 0.18
CA SER A 30 10.81 4.31 0.47
C SER A 30 9.95 5.28 -0.31
N VAL A 31 9.31 6.23 0.39
CA VAL A 31 8.44 7.23 -0.23
C VAL A 31 9.16 8.04 -1.32
N PRO A 32 10.36 8.61 -1.09
CA PRO A 32 11.07 9.34 -2.14
C PRO A 32 11.36 8.50 -3.40
N ILE A 33 11.74 7.23 -3.23
CA ILE A 33 12.05 6.34 -4.36
C ILE A 33 10.77 5.96 -5.10
N ALA A 34 9.70 5.62 -4.37
CA ALA A 34 8.41 5.30 -4.96
C ALA A 34 7.84 6.48 -5.77
N VAL A 35 7.97 7.72 -5.26
CA VAL A 35 7.58 8.93 -6.00
C VAL A 35 8.43 9.13 -7.26
N LYS A 36 9.75 8.94 -7.17
CA LYS A 36 10.63 8.99 -8.35
C LYS A 36 10.20 7.97 -9.42
N VAL A 37 9.96 6.73 -9.02
CA VAL A 37 9.49 5.66 -9.92
C VAL A 37 8.13 6.01 -10.51
N ALA A 38 7.19 6.54 -9.73
CA ALA A 38 5.90 6.99 -10.23
C ALA A 38 6.03 8.05 -11.34
N PHE A 39 6.93 9.02 -11.19
CA PHE A 39 7.22 9.98 -12.25
C PHE A 39 7.85 9.34 -13.50
N GLN A 40 8.74 8.36 -13.33
CA GLN A 40 9.33 7.64 -14.48
C GLN A 40 8.24 6.87 -15.25
N LEU A 41 7.36 6.17 -14.54
CA LEU A 41 6.26 5.41 -15.12
C LEU A 41 5.21 6.32 -15.79
N ALA A 42 5.02 7.54 -15.27
CA ALA A 42 4.09 8.53 -15.80
C ALA A 42 4.65 9.36 -16.98
N ASN A 43 5.97 9.39 -17.18
CA ASN A 43 6.59 10.14 -18.29
C ASN A 43 7.03 9.24 -19.46
N GLY A 44 7.10 7.92 -19.25
CA GLY A 44 7.61 6.99 -20.27
C GLY A 44 9.13 7.03 -20.45
N LEU A 45 9.63 6.16 -21.32
CA LEU A 45 11.05 5.74 -21.39
C LEU A 45 12.10 6.87 -21.48
N ASP A 46 13.24 6.55 -20.87
CA ASP A 46 14.56 7.20 -20.86
C ASP A 46 14.86 8.13 -22.06
N PRO A 47 15.49 9.32 -21.88
CA PRO A 47 15.95 10.20 -22.96
C PRO A 47 16.88 9.55 -24.02
N MET A 48 17.25 8.28 -23.87
CA MET A 48 18.00 7.51 -24.88
C MET A 48 17.18 7.11 -26.12
N PHE A 49 15.85 7.23 -26.10
CA PHE A 49 14.99 7.01 -27.27
C PHE A 49 14.38 8.32 -27.78
N ASP A 50 15.23 9.35 -27.96
CA ASP A 50 14.89 10.51 -28.80
C ASP A 50 14.98 10.09 -30.28
N THR A 51 14.02 9.27 -30.73
CA THR A 51 13.75 9.14 -32.16
C THR A 51 13.11 10.47 -32.55
N GLY A 52 13.82 11.35 -33.26
CA GLY A 52 13.42 12.73 -33.61
C GLY A 52 12.13 12.91 -34.43
N GLU A 53 11.13 12.05 -34.22
CA GLU A 53 9.76 12.18 -34.65
C GLU A 53 8.91 12.76 -33.50
N GLN A 54 8.16 13.78 -33.87
CA GLN A 54 7.14 14.50 -33.10
C GLN A 54 6.47 13.68 -31.99
N CYS A 55 6.28 14.30 -30.82
CA CYS A 55 5.49 13.90 -29.65
C CYS A 55 4.20 13.10 -29.95
N SER A 56 4.34 11.86 -30.43
CA SER A 56 3.25 11.02 -30.91
C SER A 56 3.23 9.77 -30.05
N GLY A 57 2.76 9.96 -28.82
CA GLY A 57 2.54 8.88 -27.86
C GLY A 57 3.29 9.14 -26.56
N SER A 58 2.56 9.61 -25.55
CA SER A 58 3.01 9.52 -24.16
C SER A 58 3.35 8.06 -23.88
N ALA A 59 4.64 7.74 -23.69
CA ALA A 59 5.10 6.39 -23.37
C ALA A 59 4.76 5.99 -21.91
N THR A 60 3.66 6.52 -21.38
CA THR A 60 3.07 6.19 -20.08
C THR A 60 2.71 4.72 -20.02
N VAL A 61 3.02 4.08 -18.90
CA VAL A 61 2.55 2.71 -18.65
C VAL A 61 1.03 2.65 -18.61
N THR A 62 0.46 1.57 -19.12
CA THR A 62 -1.00 1.38 -19.16
C THR A 62 -1.59 1.08 -17.78
N ALA A 63 -0.83 0.43 -16.91
CA ALA A 63 -1.23 0.08 -15.54
C ALA A 63 0.01 -0.17 -14.67
N ILE A 64 -0.16 -0.05 -13.36
CA ILE A 64 0.89 -0.32 -12.37
C ILE A 64 0.44 -1.47 -11.46
N VAL A 65 1.32 -2.45 -11.25
CA VAL A 65 1.14 -3.49 -10.23
C VAL A 65 2.03 -3.16 -9.04
N GLY A 66 1.45 -3.03 -7.86
CA GLY A 66 2.14 -2.54 -6.64
C GLY A 66 1.48 -1.30 -6.05
N GLU A 67 2.08 -0.62 -5.07
CA GLU A 67 3.27 -0.98 -4.31
C GLU A 67 2.83 -1.79 -3.07
N SER A 68 3.76 -2.42 -2.34
CA SER A 68 3.43 -3.31 -1.24
C SER A 68 3.02 -2.60 0.05
N ALA A 69 3.69 -1.51 0.41
CA ALA A 69 3.40 -0.71 1.61
C ALA A 69 2.39 0.41 1.31
N SER A 70 1.49 0.66 2.27
CA SER A 70 0.41 1.63 2.03
C SER A 70 0.91 3.07 1.91
N THR A 71 1.91 3.49 2.69
CA THR A 71 2.44 4.87 2.66
C THR A 71 3.11 5.21 1.31
N PRO A 72 4.04 4.39 0.77
CA PRO A 72 4.56 4.61 -0.59
C PRO A 72 3.48 4.51 -1.67
N THR A 73 2.53 3.55 -1.55
CA THR A 73 1.40 3.45 -2.48
C THR A 73 0.57 4.73 -2.55
N ILE A 74 0.19 5.31 -1.41
CA ILE A 74 -0.53 6.59 -1.34
C ILE A 74 0.28 7.70 -2.04
N SER A 75 1.60 7.71 -1.81
CA SER A 75 2.50 8.70 -2.41
C SER A 75 2.58 8.56 -3.94
N MET A 76 2.61 7.33 -4.46
CA MET A 76 2.55 7.07 -5.90
C MET A 76 1.21 7.50 -6.50
N LEU A 77 0.09 7.17 -5.85
CA LEU A 77 -1.26 7.52 -6.32
C LEU A 77 -1.48 9.02 -6.47
N ARG A 78 -0.85 9.83 -5.61
CA ARG A 78 -0.88 11.29 -5.73
C ARG A 78 -0.16 11.80 -6.99
N VAL A 79 0.80 11.03 -7.52
CA VAL A 79 1.51 11.34 -8.76
C VAL A 79 0.75 10.80 -9.96
N ILE A 80 0.39 9.52 -9.97
CA ILE A 80 -0.16 8.85 -11.16
C ILE A 80 -1.68 9.02 -11.32
N GLY A 81 -2.40 9.29 -10.24
CA GLY A 81 -3.86 9.41 -10.22
C GLY A 81 -4.40 10.49 -11.15
N PRO A 82 -3.83 11.70 -11.18
CA PRO A 82 -4.21 12.75 -12.14
C PRO A 82 -4.06 12.34 -13.62
N PHE A 83 -3.17 11.38 -13.93
CA PHE A 83 -2.98 10.86 -15.28
C PHE A 83 -3.91 9.70 -15.63
N GLY A 84 -4.81 9.32 -14.71
CA GLY A 84 -5.76 8.23 -14.94
C GLY A 84 -5.13 6.83 -14.96
N ILE A 85 -3.86 6.68 -14.55
CA ILE A 85 -3.15 5.40 -14.58
C ILE A 85 -3.68 4.50 -13.45
N PRO A 86 -4.27 3.33 -13.76
CA PRO A 86 -4.75 2.39 -12.75
C PRO A 86 -3.57 1.71 -12.03
N GLN A 87 -3.68 1.63 -10.71
CA GLN A 87 -2.70 0.94 -9.87
C GLN A 87 -3.39 -0.18 -9.08
N VAL A 88 -2.90 -1.41 -9.24
CA VAL A 88 -3.41 -2.61 -8.55
C VAL A 88 -2.36 -3.09 -7.55
N SER A 89 -2.56 -2.82 -6.26
CA SER A 89 -1.66 -3.31 -5.22
C SER A 89 -2.02 -4.73 -4.78
N HIS A 90 -0.99 -5.56 -4.56
CA HIS A 90 -1.14 -6.90 -4.02
C HIS A 90 -1.06 -6.96 -2.48
N SER A 91 -0.64 -5.88 -1.81
CA SER A 91 -0.34 -5.90 -0.37
C SER A 91 -0.68 -4.62 0.42
N SER A 92 -1.07 -3.52 -0.23
CA SER A 92 -1.42 -2.29 0.49
C SER A 92 -2.84 -2.34 1.03
N THR A 93 -2.96 -2.62 2.32
CA THR A 93 -4.23 -2.93 2.99
C THR A 93 -4.87 -1.77 3.73
N CYS A 94 -4.20 -0.61 3.87
CA CYS A 94 -4.73 0.53 4.62
C CYS A 94 -6.20 0.79 4.29
N ALA A 95 -7.05 0.94 5.31
CA ALA A 95 -8.46 1.26 5.12
C ALA A 95 -8.64 2.57 4.33
N CYS A 96 -7.75 3.53 4.55
CA CYS A 96 -7.68 4.83 3.88
C CYS A 96 -7.64 4.74 2.33
N LEU A 97 -7.05 3.69 1.77
CA LEU A 97 -6.95 3.49 0.31
C LEU A 97 -8.30 3.10 -0.33
N SER A 98 -9.34 2.85 0.47
CA SER A 98 -10.69 2.52 -0.04
C SER A 98 -11.49 3.76 -0.44
N ASP A 99 -11.05 4.98 -0.08
CA ASP A 99 -11.73 6.21 -0.46
C ASP A 99 -11.54 6.49 -1.96
N LYS A 100 -12.56 6.15 -2.76
CA LYS A 100 -12.56 6.35 -4.21
C LYS A 100 -12.66 7.81 -4.66
N LYS A 101 -13.02 8.73 -3.76
CA LYS A 101 -12.95 10.16 -4.06
C LYS A 101 -11.50 10.64 -4.02
N GLN A 102 -10.70 10.11 -3.09
CA GLN A 102 -9.27 10.42 -2.98
C GLN A 102 -8.40 9.59 -3.94
N TYR A 103 -8.72 8.31 -4.13
CA TYR A 103 -7.93 7.35 -4.89
C TYR A 103 -8.76 6.65 -5.97
N PRO A 104 -9.24 7.38 -7.00
CA PRO A 104 -10.16 6.84 -8.02
C PRO A 104 -9.53 5.72 -8.86
N THR A 105 -8.22 5.76 -9.09
CA THR A 105 -7.49 4.79 -9.92
C THR A 105 -6.84 3.65 -9.13
N PHE A 106 -7.03 3.60 -7.80
CA PHE A 106 -6.44 2.57 -6.96
C PHE A 106 -7.33 1.34 -6.84
N PHE A 107 -6.75 0.16 -7.01
CA PHE A 107 -7.38 -1.13 -6.79
C PHE A 107 -6.42 -2.03 -6.02
N ARG A 108 -6.94 -3.13 -5.48
CA ARG A 108 -6.10 -4.12 -4.79
C ARG A 108 -6.72 -5.51 -4.83
N THR A 109 -5.85 -6.53 -4.81
CA THR A 109 -6.23 -7.95 -4.75
C THR A 109 -6.19 -8.51 -3.33
N ILE A 110 -6.12 -7.64 -2.32
CA ILE A 110 -6.08 -7.95 -0.90
C ILE A 110 -7.17 -7.15 -0.17
N PRO A 111 -7.86 -7.69 0.87
CA PRO A 111 -8.89 -6.95 1.58
C PRO A 111 -8.37 -5.75 2.37
N SER A 112 -9.30 -4.89 2.78
CA SER A 112 -9.06 -3.73 3.64
C SER A 112 -8.72 -4.13 5.08
N ASP A 113 -7.80 -3.41 5.73
CA ASP A 113 -7.51 -3.55 7.17
C ASP A 113 -8.74 -3.28 8.05
N GLN A 114 -9.77 -2.61 7.54
CA GLN A 114 -11.02 -2.43 8.26
C GLN A 114 -11.62 -3.78 8.69
N PHE A 115 -11.52 -4.80 7.85
CA PHE A 115 -11.99 -6.15 8.17
C PHE A 115 -11.09 -6.84 9.20
N GLN A 116 -9.77 -6.66 9.07
CA GLN A 116 -8.80 -7.22 10.02
C GLN A 116 -8.96 -6.60 11.41
N ALA A 117 -9.16 -5.28 11.48
CA ALA A 117 -9.39 -4.54 12.73
C ALA A 117 -10.64 -5.04 13.47
N ALA A 118 -11.76 -5.18 12.77
CA ALA A 118 -12.99 -5.73 13.35
C ALA A 118 -12.80 -7.18 13.82
N ALA A 119 -12.17 -8.02 13.00
CA ALA A 119 -11.89 -9.42 13.36
C ALA A 119 -11.02 -9.54 14.62
N LEU A 120 -10.02 -8.67 14.78
CA LEU A 120 -9.16 -8.65 15.98
C LEU A 120 -9.94 -8.26 17.24
N ALA A 121 -10.84 -7.27 17.16
CA ALA A 121 -11.70 -6.89 18.28
C ALA A 121 -12.64 -8.04 18.69
N HIS A 122 -13.28 -8.70 17.72
CA HIS A 122 -14.11 -9.88 17.98
C HIS A 122 -13.31 -11.03 18.62
N LEU A 123 -12.07 -11.25 18.19
CA LEU A 123 -11.20 -12.28 18.77
C LEU A 123 -10.87 -12.00 20.23
N ILE A 124 -10.56 -10.75 20.56
CA ILE A 124 -10.28 -10.32 21.94
C ILE A 124 -11.51 -10.51 22.83
N ARG A 125 -12.69 -10.12 22.33
CA ARG A 125 -13.96 -10.38 23.02
C ARG A 125 -14.23 -11.86 23.21
N HIS A 126 -13.96 -12.69 22.21
CA HIS A 126 -14.18 -14.14 22.29
C HIS A 126 -13.42 -14.76 23.48
N PHE A 127 -12.19 -14.30 23.74
CA PHE A 127 -11.40 -14.73 24.89
C PHE A 127 -11.69 -13.97 26.18
N SER A 128 -12.69 -13.09 26.20
CA SER A 128 -13.07 -12.26 27.36
C SER A 128 -11.94 -11.39 27.90
N TRP A 129 -10.99 -10.98 27.04
CA TRP A 129 -9.98 -9.99 27.40
C TRP A 129 -10.59 -8.60 27.31
N THR A 130 -10.53 -7.85 28.41
CA THR A 130 -11.18 -6.53 28.51
C THR A 130 -10.19 -5.38 28.65
N TRP A 131 -8.91 -5.67 28.85
CA TRP A 131 -7.86 -4.68 29.06
C TRP A 131 -6.61 -5.08 28.28
N ILE A 132 -6.21 -4.24 27.32
CA ILE A 132 -5.11 -4.54 26.40
C ILE A 132 -4.17 -3.34 26.23
N GLY A 133 -2.95 -3.64 25.79
CA GLY A 133 -2.06 -2.67 25.18
C GLY A 133 -2.07 -2.78 23.66
N ALA A 134 -1.88 -1.68 22.96
CA ALA A 134 -1.86 -1.64 21.51
C ALA A 134 -0.55 -1.03 20.98
N VAL A 135 0.06 -1.67 20.00
CA VAL A 135 1.31 -1.19 19.37
C VAL A 135 1.17 -1.29 17.85
N ARG A 136 1.67 -0.30 17.13
CA ARG A 136 1.61 -0.23 15.66
C ARG A 136 2.88 0.29 15.02
N SER A 137 3.01 0.01 13.72
CA SER A 137 3.97 0.70 12.86
C SER A 137 3.55 2.16 12.67
N ASP A 138 4.47 3.10 12.89
CA ASP A 138 4.24 4.52 12.64
C ASP A 138 4.27 4.81 11.12
N SER A 139 3.11 4.64 10.49
CA SER A 139 2.90 4.66 9.04
C SER A 139 1.40 4.82 8.74
N ASP A 140 1.02 5.12 7.51
CA ASP A 140 -0.41 5.17 7.13
C ASP A 140 -1.10 3.83 7.37
N TYR A 141 -0.43 2.71 7.07
CA TYR A 141 -0.94 1.36 7.36
C TYR A 141 -1.26 1.20 8.86
N GLY A 142 -0.25 1.37 9.71
CA GLY A 142 -0.41 1.11 11.14
C GLY A 142 -1.31 2.13 11.83
N ASN A 143 -1.21 3.41 11.48
CA ASN A 143 -2.01 4.48 12.11
C ASN A 143 -3.49 4.37 11.75
N ASN A 144 -3.85 4.14 10.48
CA ASN A 144 -5.25 3.98 10.08
C ASN A 144 -5.81 2.62 10.53
N GLY A 145 -5.00 1.56 10.48
CA GLY A 145 -5.39 0.24 11.00
C GLY A 145 -5.67 0.30 12.51
N MET A 146 -4.83 1.00 13.27
CA MET A 146 -5.08 1.21 14.70
C MET A 146 -6.31 2.06 14.96
N ALA A 147 -6.53 3.14 14.20
CA ALA A 147 -7.75 3.93 14.36
C ALA A 147 -9.02 3.09 14.16
N ALA A 148 -9.05 2.25 13.12
CA ALA A 148 -10.15 1.31 12.90
C ALA A 148 -10.28 0.27 14.02
N PHE A 149 -9.16 -0.25 14.53
CA PHE A 149 -9.15 -1.21 15.62
C PHE A 149 -9.64 -0.60 16.94
N LEU A 150 -9.20 0.61 17.29
CA LEU A 150 -9.63 1.29 18.52
C LEU A 150 -11.14 1.54 18.51
N GLN A 151 -11.70 1.91 17.35
CA GLN A 151 -13.14 2.04 17.20
C GLN A 151 -13.85 0.68 17.42
N ALA A 152 -13.41 -0.37 16.73
CA ALA A 152 -14.00 -1.71 16.88
C ALA A 152 -13.86 -2.25 18.33
N ALA A 153 -12.71 -2.03 18.96
CA ALA A 153 -12.46 -2.41 20.35
C ALA A 153 -13.41 -1.70 21.31
N GLN A 154 -13.66 -0.40 21.10
CA GLN A 154 -14.63 0.37 21.89
C GLN A 154 -16.05 -0.18 21.74
N GLU A 155 -16.47 -0.52 20.51
CA GLU A 155 -17.78 -1.12 20.22
C GLU A 155 -17.95 -2.50 20.91
N GLU A 156 -16.85 -3.23 21.07
CA GLU A 156 -16.79 -4.52 21.78
C GLU A 156 -16.59 -4.39 23.30
N GLY A 157 -16.53 -3.16 23.84
CA GLY A 157 -16.35 -2.91 25.28
C GLY A 157 -14.94 -3.20 25.82
N ILE A 158 -13.92 -3.18 24.96
CA ILE A 158 -12.52 -3.43 25.31
C ILE A 158 -11.84 -2.12 25.69
N CYS A 159 -11.14 -2.09 26.81
CA CYS A 159 -10.32 -0.97 27.26
C CYS A 159 -8.89 -1.09 26.73
N VAL A 160 -8.36 0.01 26.19
CA VAL A 160 -6.99 0.10 25.69
C VAL A 160 -6.18 1.02 26.60
N GLU A 161 -5.25 0.46 27.36
CA GLU A 161 -4.44 1.19 28.35
C GLU A 161 -3.46 2.15 27.68
N TYR A 162 -2.75 1.66 26.66
CA TYR A 162 -1.78 2.44 25.91
C TYR A 162 -1.85 2.11 24.42
N SER A 163 -1.48 3.09 23.59
CA SER A 163 -1.40 2.95 22.14
C SER A 163 -0.11 3.56 21.61
N GLU A 164 0.92 2.73 21.47
CA GLU A 164 2.25 3.18 21.05
C GLU A 164 2.50 2.96 19.56
N ALA A 165 3.30 3.85 18.99
CA ALA A 165 3.76 3.76 17.61
C ALA A 165 5.28 3.84 17.53
N PHE A 166 5.87 3.03 16.65
CA PHE A 166 7.28 3.14 16.28
C PHE A 166 7.48 2.78 14.82
N SER A 167 8.53 3.32 14.21
CA SER A 167 8.95 2.98 12.86
C SER A 167 10.08 1.96 12.89
N ARG A 168 10.21 1.15 11.83
CA ARG A 168 11.36 0.25 11.62
C ARG A 168 12.70 0.99 11.65
N THR A 169 12.71 2.27 11.29
CA THR A 169 13.91 3.13 11.30
C THR A 169 14.04 3.97 12.57
N SER A 170 13.18 3.74 13.58
CA SER A 170 13.26 4.45 14.85
C SER A 170 14.59 4.18 15.57
N PRO A 171 15.16 5.18 16.26
CA PRO A 171 16.34 4.97 17.07
C PRO A 171 16.04 4.00 18.23
N LEU A 172 17.06 3.31 18.72
CA LEU A 172 16.93 2.35 19.82
C LEU A 172 16.24 2.97 21.05
N SER A 173 16.51 4.25 21.34
CA SER A 173 15.87 4.98 22.44
C SER A 173 14.35 5.15 22.29
N ARG A 174 13.81 5.16 21.07
CA ARG A 174 12.35 5.14 20.85
C ARG A 174 11.79 3.74 21.10
N VAL A 175 12.46 2.71 20.62
CA VAL A 175 12.04 1.31 20.84
C VAL A 175 12.07 0.95 22.33
N GLN A 176 13.13 1.37 23.05
CA GLN A 176 13.25 1.21 24.50
C GLN A 176 12.09 1.88 25.24
N ARG A 177 11.73 3.11 24.87
CA ARG A 177 10.58 3.81 25.47
C ARG A 177 9.26 3.05 25.28
N VAL A 178 9.01 2.50 24.10
CA VAL A 178 7.81 1.66 23.86
C VAL A 178 7.85 0.39 24.72
N ALA A 179 9.01 -0.27 24.83
CA ALA A 179 9.17 -1.43 25.69
C ALA A 179 8.95 -1.10 27.19
N ASP A 180 9.38 0.07 27.63
CA ASP A 180 9.18 0.53 29.01
C ASP A 180 7.72 0.87 29.31
N VAL A 181 6.94 1.33 28.31
CA VAL A 181 5.47 1.48 28.44
C VAL A 181 4.81 0.12 28.60
N ILE A 182 5.21 -0.89 27.82
CA ILE A 182 4.64 -2.25 27.88
C ILE A 182 4.91 -2.95 29.21
N ARG A 183 6.05 -2.66 29.85
CA ARG A 183 6.46 -3.28 31.11
C ARG A 183 5.77 -2.72 32.36
N ARG A 184 5.12 -1.57 32.24
CA ARG A 184 4.36 -0.96 33.34
C ARG A 184 3.03 -1.66 33.52
#